data_AF-A0ABD1M3F3-F1
#
_entry.id   AF-A0ABD1M3F3-F1
#
_cell.length_a   1.000
_cell.length_b   1.000
_cell.length_c   1.000
_cell.angle_alpha   90.00
_cell.angle_beta   90.00
_cell.angle_gamma   90.00
#
_symmetry.space_group_name_H-M   'P 1'
#
loop_
_entity.id
_entity.type
_entity.pdbx_description
1 polymer ?
#
loop_
_entity_poly.entity_id
_entity_poly.type
_entity_poly.pdbx_seq_one_letter_code
_entity_poly.pdbx_strand_id
1 'polypeptide(L)'
;MASLGSILLKQRSSSLAAAAACHHPTRGRLFSTATVIDSPSLAQRIRDLPKDLPGTNIKKHVSQLIGRTPLVYLNKVTEGCGAYVAVKQEMMQPTASIKDRPAFAMMTDAEEKNLITPGKTTLIEPTSGNMGISLAFMAAMKGYKMVLTMPSYTSLERRVTMRAFGAELILTDPTKGMGGTVKKAYDLLESTPDAFMLQQFSNPANTQVHFETTGPEIWEDTNGQVDIFVMGIGSGGTVSGVGQYLKFKNPNVKIYGVEPSESNVLNGGKPGPHQITGNGVGFKPDILDMDVMEKVLENYSGFTGWKGLQMEETALFVTGWLISISGTDSLVCADFIHARKLLLAGDHILYSLLFNTYFMCRLLEIGYADFMGAMQLLGGREGEVELLICTGLVVPKFAISFGCCTLILGNILSLSTLQIFADMLLEIPVSSEDAVKMARVLALKEGLMVGISSGANTVAALRLAQLPENKGKLIVTVHPSFGERYLSSVLFQEIRQEAENMQPVAVD
;
A
#
# COMPACT_ATOMS: atom_id res chain seq x y z
N MET A 1 -5.78 -57.30 29.35
CA MET A 1 -5.58 -58.25 28.23
C MET A 1 -4.45 -57.68 27.39
N ALA A 2 -3.16 -57.97 27.63
CA ALA A 2 -2.46 -59.23 27.29
C ALA A 2 -2.84 -59.68 25.86
N SER A 3 -1.97 -59.90 24.88
CA SER A 3 -0.50 -60.03 24.85
C SER A 3 -0.05 -60.32 23.40
N LEU A 4 1.26 -60.28 23.17
CA LEU A 4 2.05 -61.02 22.16
C LEU A 4 2.06 -60.43 20.74
N GLY A 5 3.20 -60.29 20.07
CA GLY A 5 4.54 -60.80 20.37
C GLY A 5 5.31 -61.05 19.07
N SER A 6 6.50 -60.47 19.01
CA SER A 6 7.60 -60.68 18.06
C SER A 6 7.94 -62.15 17.74
N ILE A 7 8.30 -62.44 16.49
CA ILE A 7 9.11 -63.61 16.07
C ILE A 7 10.04 -63.12 14.94
N LEU A 8 11.33 -62.84 15.15
CA LEU A 8 12.51 -63.71 15.28
C LEU A 8 13.13 -64.23 13.96
N LEU A 9 14.38 -63.78 13.78
CA LEU A 9 15.46 -64.28 12.93
C LEU A 9 15.56 -65.82 12.79
N LYS A 10 16.00 -66.27 11.60
CA LYS A 10 16.96 -67.39 11.45
C LYS A 10 17.63 -67.36 10.06
N GLN A 11 18.93 -67.06 10.05
CA GLN A 11 20.04 -67.96 9.67
C GLN A 11 20.00 -68.55 8.25
N ARG A 12 21.00 -68.22 7.42
CA ARG A 12 22.15 -69.11 7.18
C ARG A 12 23.18 -68.48 6.22
N SER A 13 24.41 -68.46 6.71
CA SER A 13 25.67 -68.37 5.98
C SER A 13 25.87 -69.57 5.04
N SER A 14 26.40 -69.33 3.83
CA SER A 14 27.28 -70.29 3.17
C SER A 14 28.32 -69.54 2.34
N SER A 15 29.54 -69.59 2.85
CA SER A 15 30.82 -69.37 2.18
C SER A 15 30.92 -70.11 0.85
N LEU A 16 31.57 -69.48 -0.14
CA LEU A 16 32.55 -70.15 -1.01
C LEU A 16 33.47 -69.09 -1.61
N ALA A 17 34.64 -68.98 -0.99
CA ALA A 17 35.81 -68.40 -1.62
C ALA A 17 36.30 -69.38 -2.70
N ALA A 18 36.56 -68.87 -3.90
CA ALA A 18 37.38 -69.53 -4.89
C ALA A 18 38.36 -68.50 -5.43
N ALA A 19 39.57 -68.53 -4.87
CA ALA A 19 40.76 -67.90 -5.43
C ALA A 19 41.46 -68.91 -6.35
N ALA A 20 41.69 -68.52 -7.60
CA ALA A 20 42.67 -69.02 -8.59
C ALA A 20 42.05 -68.75 -9.98
N ALA A 21 42.72 -68.17 -10.98
CA ALA A 21 44.14 -68.07 -11.24
C ALA A 21 44.42 -66.81 -12.08
N CYS A 22 45.56 -66.18 -11.83
CA CYS A 22 46.16 -65.23 -12.75
C CYS A 22 46.55 -65.98 -14.04
N HIS A 23 45.82 -65.72 -15.12
CA HIS A 23 46.26 -66.04 -16.47
C HIS A 23 46.66 -64.75 -17.18
N HIS A 24 47.97 -64.63 -17.42
CA HIS A 24 48.54 -63.70 -18.39
C HIS A 24 47.85 -63.91 -19.74
N PRO A 25 47.22 -62.88 -20.34
CA PRO A 25 46.83 -62.98 -21.73
C PRO A 25 48.10 -62.80 -22.57
N THR A 26 48.45 -63.90 -23.25
CA THR A 26 49.35 -63.94 -24.39
C THR A 26 49.06 -62.80 -25.35
N ARG A 27 50.15 -62.18 -25.81
CA ARG A 27 50.25 -61.07 -26.76
C ARG A 27 49.62 -61.44 -28.11
N GLY A 28 48.29 -61.41 -28.20
CA GLY A 28 47.53 -61.54 -29.43
C GLY A 28 47.11 -60.17 -29.94
N ARG A 29 47.63 -59.76 -31.11
CA ARG A 29 47.13 -58.61 -31.87
C ARG A 29 45.66 -58.85 -32.21
N LEU A 30 44.76 -58.25 -31.43
CA LEU A 30 43.39 -57.95 -31.85
C LEU A 30 43.36 -56.46 -32.18
N PHE A 31 43.79 -56.12 -33.40
CA PHE A 31 43.38 -54.85 -34.01
C PHE A 31 41.89 -54.97 -34.30
N SER A 32 41.07 -54.59 -33.32
CA SER A 32 39.67 -54.28 -33.56
C SER A 32 39.63 -53.03 -34.43
N THR A 33 39.15 -53.18 -35.67
CA THR A 33 38.75 -52.07 -36.55
C THR A 33 37.34 -51.58 -36.21
N ALA A 34 36.90 -51.72 -34.96
CA ALA A 34 35.73 -51.00 -34.49
C ALA A 34 36.09 -49.52 -34.49
N THR A 35 35.43 -48.75 -35.36
CA THR A 35 35.39 -47.29 -35.26
C THR A 35 35.14 -46.94 -33.81
N VAL A 36 36.09 -46.23 -33.19
CA VAL A 36 35.86 -45.59 -31.89
C VAL A 36 34.64 -44.71 -32.11
N ILE A 37 33.50 -45.13 -31.57
CA ILE A 37 32.30 -44.29 -31.55
C ILE A 37 32.73 -43.08 -30.73
N ASP A 38 32.80 -41.93 -31.40
CA ASP A 38 33.31 -40.69 -30.86
C ASP A 38 32.48 -40.37 -29.61
N SER A 39 33.07 -40.60 -28.43
CA SER A 39 32.37 -40.36 -27.18
C SER A 39 32.20 -38.85 -27.05
N PRO A 40 30.98 -38.34 -26.79
CA PRO A 40 30.77 -36.90 -26.72
C PRO A 40 31.76 -36.28 -25.73
N SER A 41 32.39 -35.18 -26.16
CA SER A 41 33.34 -34.46 -25.32
C SER A 41 32.75 -34.17 -23.94
N LEU A 42 33.58 -34.01 -22.91
CA LEU A 42 33.07 -33.64 -21.59
C LEU A 42 32.18 -32.40 -21.65
N ALA A 43 32.53 -31.40 -22.47
CA ALA A 43 31.72 -30.22 -22.71
C ALA A 43 30.35 -30.56 -23.32
N GLN A 44 30.29 -31.53 -24.23
CA GLN A 44 29.04 -31.98 -24.84
C GLN A 44 28.19 -32.79 -23.86
N ARG A 45 28.80 -33.68 -23.07
CA ARG A 45 28.09 -34.39 -21.98
C ARG A 45 27.55 -33.44 -20.92
N ILE A 46 28.27 -32.36 -20.59
CA ILE A 46 27.78 -31.32 -19.67
C ILE A 46 26.63 -30.53 -20.32
N ARG A 47 26.71 -30.19 -21.61
CA ARG A 47 25.62 -29.54 -22.36
C ARG A 47 24.37 -30.42 -22.45
N ASP A 48 24.56 -31.72 -22.61
CA ASP A 48 23.52 -32.72 -22.84
C ASP A 48 23.09 -33.42 -21.53
N LEU A 49 23.54 -32.92 -20.37
CA LEU A 49 23.04 -33.41 -19.08
C LEU A 49 21.51 -33.30 -19.06
N PRO A 50 20.79 -34.34 -18.60
CA PRO A 50 19.35 -34.26 -18.44
C PRO A 50 19.00 -33.04 -17.60
N LYS A 51 18.32 -32.06 -18.21
CA LYS A 51 17.84 -30.86 -17.52
C LYS A 51 16.80 -31.20 -16.45
N ASP A 52 16.24 -32.39 -16.54
CA ASP A 52 15.22 -32.94 -15.67
C ASP A 52 15.75 -34.17 -14.96
N LEU A 53 16.03 -34.05 -13.65
CA LEU A 53 16.26 -35.19 -12.78
C LEU A 53 14.93 -35.57 -12.11
N PRO A 54 14.30 -36.70 -12.51
CA PRO A 54 12.99 -37.10 -11.98
C PRO A 54 13.03 -37.32 -10.47
N GLY A 55 11.90 -37.05 -9.79
CA GLY A 55 11.76 -37.27 -8.35
C GLY A 55 12.37 -36.18 -7.46
N THR A 56 12.77 -35.04 -8.02
CA THR A 56 13.27 -33.89 -7.25
C THR A 56 12.27 -32.72 -7.24
N ASN A 57 12.36 -31.85 -6.23
CA ASN A 57 11.58 -30.61 -6.14
C ASN A 57 12.31 -29.40 -6.75
N ILE A 58 13.44 -29.64 -7.44
CA ILE A 58 14.27 -28.59 -8.03
C ILE A 58 13.49 -27.95 -9.18
N LYS A 59 13.39 -26.61 -9.15
CA LYS A 59 12.74 -25.87 -10.23
C LYS A 59 13.62 -25.87 -11.48
N LYS A 60 13.00 -26.08 -12.63
CA LYS A 60 13.64 -26.10 -13.97
C LYS A 60 13.93 -24.71 -14.49
N HIS A 61 13.07 -23.75 -14.15
CA HIS A 61 13.16 -22.36 -14.60
C HIS A 61 12.95 -21.42 -13.43
N VAL A 62 13.65 -20.28 -13.44
CA VAL A 62 13.52 -19.24 -12.41
C VAL A 62 12.10 -18.66 -12.39
N SER A 63 11.37 -18.68 -13.52
CA SER A 63 9.95 -18.29 -13.57
C SER A 63 9.06 -19.13 -12.64
N GLN A 64 9.43 -20.38 -12.32
CA GLN A 64 8.69 -21.23 -11.37
C GLN A 64 8.89 -20.81 -9.90
N LEU A 65 9.74 -19.82 -9.64
CA LEU A 65 9.92 -19.18 -8.34
C LEU A 65 9.05 -17.93 -8.20
N ILE A 66 8.28 -17.56 -9.24
CA ILE A 66 7.32 -16.44 -9.16
C ILE A 66 6.08 -16.89 -8.40
N GLY A 67 5.64 -16.05 -7.47
CA GLY A 67 4.44 -16.26 -6.67
C GLY A 67 4.67 -17.02 -5.37
N ARG A 68 3.57 -17.46 -4.74
CA ARG A 68 3.58 -18.16 -3.44
C ARG A 68 4.41 -17.43 -2.37
N THR A 69 4.25 -16.12 -2.30
CA THR A 69 4.95 -15.26 -1.34
C THR A 69 4.33 -15.38 0.05
N PRO A 70 5.08 -15.24 1.15
CA PRO A 70 4.52 -15.45 2.48
C PRO A 70 3.68 -14.25 2.96
N LEU A 71 2.77 -14.52 3.92
CA LEU A 71 2.18 -13.53 4.81
C LEU A 71 2.95 -13.49 6.14
N VAL A 72 3.07 -12.31 6.74
CA VAL A 72 3.60 -12.13 8.09
C VAL A 72 2.79 -11.07 8.85
N TYR A 73 2.54 -11.28 10.14
CA TYR A 73 1.88 -10.26 10.97
C TYR A 73 2.82 -9.09 11.26
N LEU A 74 2.26 -7.88 11.29
CA LEU A 74 2.89 -6.70 11.90
C LEU A 74 2.48 -6.64 13.37
N ASN A 75 3.44 -6.38 14.27
CA ASN A 75 3.19 -6.42 15.72
C ASN A 75 3.59 -5.13 16.44
N LYS A 76 4.62 -4.44 15.96
CA LYS A 76 5.19 -3.24 16.59
C LYS A 76 4.55 -1.98 16.05
N VAL A 77 4.30 -1.90 14.75
CA VAL A 77 3.62 -0.73 14.15
C VAL A 77 2.09 -0.79 14.35
N THR A 78 1.57 -1.92 14.81
CA THR A 78 0.16 -2.19 15.08
C THR A 78 -0.22 -2.11 16.55
N GLU A 79 0.70 -1.73 17.44
CA GLU A 79 0.42 -1.59 18.88
C GLU A 79 -0.81 -0.69 19.11
N GLY A 80 -1.81 -1.21 19.83
CA GLY A 80 -3.04 -0.49 20.16
C GLY A 80 -4.07 -0.35 19.02
N CYS A 81 -3.80 -0.81 17.80
CA CYS A 81 -4.74 -0.61 16.68
C CYS A 81 -6.03 -1.44 16.84
N GLY A 82 -5.98 -2.59 17.51
CA GLY A 82 -7.16 -3.41 17.85
C GLY A 82 -7.71 -4.28 16.72
N ALA A 83 -6.97 -4.44 15.62
CA ALA A 83 -7.22 -5.41 14.55
C ALA A 83 -5.93 -6.18 14.22
N TYR A 84 -6.04 -7.30 13.53
CA TYR A 84 -4.87 -8.04 13.02
C TYR A 84 -4.45 -7.45 11.68
N VAL A 85 -3.16 -7.16 11.50
CA VAL A 85 -2.62 -6.71 10.21
C VAL A 85 -1.56 -7.69 9.74
N ALA A 86 -1.81 -8.34 8.61
CA ALA A 86 -0.85 -9.21 7.92
C ALA A 86 -0.41 -8.57 6.60
N VAL A 87 0.86 -8.76 6.26
CA VAL A 87 1.47 -8.20 5.05
C VAL A 87 1.99 -9.30 4.14
N LYS A 88 1.67 -9.19 2.84
CA LYS A 88 2.17 -10.11 1.80
C LYS A 88 3.49 -9.63 1.22
N GLN A 89 4.51 -10.47 1.35
CA GLN A 89 5.90 -10.09 1.10
C GLN A 89 6.33 -10.31 -0.35
N GLU A 90 5.91 -9.41 -1.24
CA GLU A 90 6.27 -9.47 -2.67
C GLU A 90 7.74 -9.12 -2.96
N MET A 91 8.53 -8.78 -1.93
CA MET A 91 9.99 -8.76 -2.01
C MET A 91 10.61 -10.14 -2.25
N MET A 92 9.87 -11.23 -1.97
CA MET A 92 10.36 -12.61 -2.11
C MET A 92 10.23 -13.15 -3.54
N GLN A 93 9.82 -12.30 -4.48
CA GLN A 93 9.82 -12.60 -5.91
C GLN A 93 11.26 -12.61 -6.47
N PRO A 94 11.54 -13.28 -7.59
CA PRO A 94 12.88 -13.34 -8.19
C PRO A 94 13.55 -11.97 -8.43
N THR A 95 12.76 -10.96 -8.83
CA THR A 95 13.24 -9.58 -8.98
C THR A 95 12.75 -8.66 -7.85
N ALA A 96 12.39 -9.22 -6.71
CA ALA A 96 12.05 -8.51 -5.49
C ALA A 96 10.90 -7.49 -5.62
N SER A 97 9.93 -7.77 -6.49
CA SER A 97 8.68 -7.01 -6.54
C SER A 97 7.52 -7.80 -7.13
N ILE A 98 6.30 -7.35 -6.81
CA ILE A 98 5.04 -7.94 -7.31
C ILE A 98 4.94 -8.00 -8.83
N LYS A 99 5.73 -7.20 -9.56
CA LYS A 99 5.64 -7.06 -11.01
C LYS A 99 6.12 -8.29 -11.77
N ASP A 100 6.81 -9.22 -11.12
CA ASP A 100 7.16 -10.52 -11.73
C ASP A 100 5.92 -11.30 -12.16
N ARG A 101 4.82 -11.19 -11.40
CA ARG A 101 3.55 -11.87 -11.70
C ARG A 101 2.93 -11.39 -13.02
N PRO A 102 2.55 -10.09 -13.19
CA PRO A 102 1.96 -9.62 -14.44
C PRO A 102 2.95 -9.63 -15.61
N ALA A 103 4.25 -9.43 -15.38
CA ALA A 103 5.24 -9.57 -16.45
C ALA A 103 5.24 -10.98 -17.03
N PHE A 104 5.27 -12.00 -16.16
CA PHE A 104 5.18 -13.41 -16.56
C PHE A 104 3.85 -13.70 -17.27
N ALA A 105 2.73 -13.27 -16.69
CA ALA A 105 1.40 -13.56 -17.22
C ALA A 105 1.13 -12.92 -18.57
N MET A 106 1.42 -11.62 -18.74
CA MET A 106 1.18 -10.93 -20.02
C MET A 106 2.03 -11.51 -21.16
N MET A 107 3.28 -11.90 -20.88
CA MET A 107 4.13 -12.54 -21.90
C MET A 107 3.66 -13.96 -22.23
N THR A 108 3.27 -14.74 -21.23
CA THR A 108 2.78 -16.12 -21.43
C THR A 108 1.45 -16.13 -22.17
N ASP A 109 0.52 -15.25 -21.81
CA ASP A 109 -0.76 -15.06 -22.52
C ASP A 109 -0.55 -14.70 -24.00
N ALA A 110 0.41 -13.80 -24.29
CA ALA A 110 0.72 -13.43 -25.65
C ALA A 110 1.39 -14.58 -26.46
N GLU A 111 2.22 -15.41 -25.82
CA GLU A 111 2.77 -16.64 -26.42
C GLU A 111 1.66 -17.65 -26.73
N GLU A 112 0.78 -17.92 -25.77
CA GLU A 112 -0.32 -18.88 -25.92
C GLU A 112 -1.31 -18.47 -27.01
N LYS A 113 -1.52 -17.16 -27.18
CA LYS A 113 -2.31 -16.58 -28.27
C LYS A 113 -1.56 -16.50 -29.61
N ASN A 114 -0.31 -16.98 -29.66
CA ASN A 114 0.56 -16.93 -30.84
C ASN A 114 0.81 -15.51 -31.37
N LEU A 115 0.76 -14.49 -30.50
CA LEU A 115 0.99 -13.09 -30.87
C LEU A 115 2.48 -12.74 -30.90
N ILE A 116 3.28 -13.45 -30.09
CA ILE A 116 4.72 -13.20 -29.96
C ILE A 116 5.51 -14.50 -30.07
N THR A 117 6.74 -14.42 -30.58
CA THR A 117 7.63 -15.58 -30.75
C THR A 117 9.08 -15.20 -30.38
N PRO A 118 9.78 -16.01 -29.55
CA PRO A 118 11.17 -15.75 -29.19
C PRO A 118 12.08 -15.67 -30.42
N GLY A 119 13.10 -14.82 -30.37
CA GLY A 119 14.03 -14.62 -31.50
C GLY A 119 13.46 -13.88 -32.72
N LYS A 120 12.14 -13.64 -32.77
CA LYS A 120 11.47 -12.85 -33.83
C LYS A 120 10.90 -11.55 -33.28
N THR A 121 10.05 -11.63 -32.27
CA THR A 121 9.31 -10.47 -31.75
C THR A 121 10.20 -9.55 -30.92
N THR A 122 10.08 -8.24 -31.15
CA THR A 122 10.63 -7.21 -30.25
C THR A 122 9.54 -6.72 -29.30
N LEU A 123 9.71 -6.94 -28.00
CA LEU A 123 8.80 -6.43 -26.99
C LEU A 123 9.13 -4.99 -26.66
N ILE A 124 8.11 -4.14 -26.60
CA ILE A 124 8.22 -2.72 -26.28
C ILE A 124 7.28 -2.41 -25.13
N GLU A 125 7.74 -1.75 -24.06
CA GLU A 125 6.85 -1.30 -22.99
C GLU A 125 7.26 0.08 -22.44
N PRO A 126 6.33 1.04 -22.30
CA PRO A 126 6.60 2.32 -21.65
C PRO A 126 6.57 2.18 -20.13
N THR A 127 7.72 1.92 -19.51
CA THR A 127 7.81 1.82 -18.05
C THR A 127 9.21 2.11 -17.52
N SER A 128 9.27 2.83 -16.39
CA SER A 128 10.50 3.21 -15.72
C SER A 128 10.75 2.45 -14.41
N GLY A 129 9.79 1.62 -13.98
CA GLY A 129 9.73 1.08 -12.61
C GLY A 129 9.93 -0.43 -12.53
N ASN A 130 9.31 -1.02 -11.51
CA ASN A 130 9.39 -2.46 -11.24
C ASN A 130 8.92 -3.33 -12.42
N MET A 131 7.93 -2.88 -13.21
CA MET A 131 7.49 -3.61 -14.41
C MET A 131 8.62 -3.75 -15.44
N GLY A 132 9.41 -2.70 -15.68
CA GLY A 132 10.52 -2.74 -16.63
C GLY A 132 11.58 -3.77 -16.24
N ILE A 133 11.89 -3.86 -14.95
CA ILE A 133 12.83 -4.86 -14.42
C ILE A 133 12.28 -6.28 -14.64
N SER A 134 11.02 -6.52 -14.25
CA SER A 134 10.40 -7.83 -14.40
C SER A 134 10.26 -8.25 -15.86
N LEU A 135 9.93 -7.33 -16.77
CA LEU A 135 9.87 -7.60 -18.21
C LEU A 135 11.26 -7.85 -18.80
N ALA A 136 12.29 -7.10 -18.40
CA ALA A 136 13.66 -7.33 -18.82
C ALA A 136 14.15 -8.73 -18.38
N PHE A 137 13.88 -9.10 -17.13
CA PHE A 137 14.14 -10.44 -16.59
C PHE A 137 13.41 -11.54 -17.38
N MET A 138 12.11 -11.38 -17.63
CA MET A 138 11.31 -12.34 -18.38
C MET A 138 11.78 -12.48 -19.83
N ALA A 139 12.10 -11.38 -20.49
CA ALA A 139 12.62 -11.36 -21.85
C ALA A 139 13.99 -12.04 -21.95
N ALA A 140 14.89 -11.80 -20.99
CA ALA A 140 16.18 -12.47 -20.91
C ALA A 140 16.03 -13.99 -20.78
N MET A 141 15.10 -14.46 -19.93
CA MET A 141 14.85 -15.88 -19.75
C MET A 141 14.24 -16.56 -20.97
N LYS A 142 13.31 -15.88 -21.66
CA LYS A 142 12.55 -16.44 -22.78
C LYS A 142 13.19 -16.20 -24.15
N GLY A 143 14.23 -15.36 -24.24
CA GLY A 143 14.91 -15.06 -25.50
C GLY A 143 14.21 -14.03 -26.37
N TYR A 144 13.59 -13.01 -25.76
CA TYR A 144 12.98 -11.87 -26.47
C TYR A 144 13.91 -10.67 -26.46
N LYS A 145 13.91 -9.90 -27.57
CA LYS A 145 14.43 -8.53 -27.54
C LYS A 145 13.44 -7.67 -26.74
N MET A 146 13.95 -6.91 -25.77
CA MET A 146 13.15 -6.02 -24.93
C MET A 146 13.62 -4.57 -25.08
N VAL A 147 12.69 -3.68 -25.39
CA VAL A 147 12.89 -2.23 -25.48
C VAL A 147 11.99 -1.55 -24.45
N LEU A 148 12.58 -0.74 -23.58
CA LEU A 148 11.85 -0.01 -22.54
C LEU A 148 12.03 1.48 -22.75
N THR A 149 10.92 2.21 -22.86
CA THR A 149 10.95 3.67 -22.86
C THR A 149 10.72 4.21 -21.45
N MET A 150 11.46 5.25 -21.06
CA MET A 150 11.31 5.88 -19.74
C MET A 150 11.80 7.33 -19.75
N PRO A 151 11.31 8.21 -18.85
CA PRO A 151 11.84 9.55 -18.71
C PRO A 151 13.30 9.54 -18.24
N SER A 152 14.09 10.52 -18.67
CA SER A 152 15.53 10.60 -18.32
C SER A 152 15.81 10.79 -16.82
N TYR A 153 14.83 11.27 -16.03
CA TYR A 153 14.91 11.38 -14.57
C TYR A 153 14.77 10.03 -13.83
N THR A 154 14.51 8.93 -14.55
CA THR A 154 14.47 7.59 -13.94
C THR A 154 15.81 7.27 -13.27
N SER A 155 15.75 6.79 -12.03
CA SER A 155 16.92 6.51 -11.19
C SER A 155 17.95 5.62 -11.91
N LEU A 156 19.25 5.91 -11.72
CA LEU A 156 20.34 5.18 -12.37
C LEU A 156 20.29 3.68 -12.05
N GLU A 157 19.99 3.31 -10.82
CA GLU A 157 19.98 1.94 -10.31
C GLU A 157 18.95 1.08 -11.07
N ARG A 158 17.78 1.66 -11.36
CA ARG A 158 16.74 1.02 -12.19
C ARG A 158 17.24 0.80 -13.61
N ARG A 159 17.86 1.81 -14.21
CA ARG A 159 18.44 1.70 -15.57
C ARG A 159 19.53 0.64 -15.63
N VAL A 160 20.44 0.63 -14.67
CA VAL A 160 21.51 -0.38 -14.55
C VAL A 160 20.91 -1.78 -14.41
N THR A 161 19.91 -1.95 -13.55
CA THR A 161 19.25 -3.25 -13.35
C THR A 161 18.60 -3.76 -14.64
N MET A 162 17.85 -2.91 -15.36
CA MET A 162 17.22 -3.30 -16.62
C MET A 162 18.26 -3.61 -17.72
N ARG A 163 19.35 -2.83 -17.81
CA ARG A 163 20.47 -3.09 -18.73
C ARG A 163 21.21 -4.38 -18.39
N ALA A 164 21.33 -4.74 -17.11
CA ALA A 164 21.98 -5.97 -16.68
C ALA A 164 21.24 -7.23 -17.16
N PHE A 165 19.91 -7.15 -17.33
CA PHE A 165 19.12 -8.18 -18.00
C PHE A 165 19.13 -8.09 -19.54
N GLY A 166 19.87 -7.14 -20.12
CA GLY A 166 20.03 -6.99 -21.57
C GLY A 166 18.96 -6.15 -22.27
N ALA A 167 18.00 -5.56 -21.54
CA ALA A 167 16.97 -4.71 -22.16
C ALA A 167 17.57 -3.44 -22.77
N GLU A 168 17.12 -3.05 -23.95
CA GLU A 168 17.45 -1.77 -24.59
C GLU A 168 16.63 -0.65 -23.93
N LEU A 169 17.30 0.42 -23.50
CA LEU A 169 16.63 1.55 -22.82
C LEU A 169 16.64 2.78 -23.70
N ILE A 170 15.46 3.37 -23.90
CA ILE A 170 15.29 4.61 -24.62
C ILE A 170 14.79 5.67 -23.64
N LEU A 171 15.65 6.65 -23.36
CA LEU A 171 15.30 7.76 -22.49
C LEU A 171 14.52 8.82 -23.26
N THR A 172 13.41 9.28 -22.68
CA THR A 172 12.58 10.36 -23.23
C THR A 172 12.76 11.66 -22.47
N ASP A 173 12.29 12.74 -23.07
CA ASP A 173 12.27 14.08 -22.49
C ASP A 173 11.59 14.07 -21.09
N PRO A 174 12.29 14.53 -20.03
CA PRO A 174 11.76 14.52 -18.67
C PRO A 174 10.56 15.44 -18.50
N THR A 175 10.45 16.52 -19.30
CA THR A 175 9.34 17.49 -19.21
C THR A 175 8.00 16.92 -19.66
N LYS A 176 8.03 15.84 -20.45
CA LYS A 176 6.83 15.16 -20.98
C LYS A 176 6.36 13.99 -20.11
N GLY A 177 7.11 13.64 -19.07
CA GLY A 177 6.79 12.56 -18.13
C GLY A 177 6.38 11.25 -18.81
N MET A 178 5.38 10.58 -18.23
CA MET A 178 4.84 9.33 -18.78
C MET A 178 4.12 9.51 -20.11
N GLY A 179 3.48 10.66 -20.36
CA GLY A 179 2.85 10.94 -21.66
C GLY A 179 3.83 10.89 -22.82
N GLY A 180 5.01 11.50 -22.67
CA GLY A 180 6.09 11.42 -23.66
C GLY A 180 6.69 10.01 -23.79
N THR A 181 6.74 9.28 -22.68
CA THR A 181 7.24 7.89 -22.63
C THR A 181 6.34 6.94 -23.43
N VAL A 182 5.02 7.04 -23.22
CA VAL A 182 4.00 6.26 -23.94
C VAL A 182 4.01 6.61 -25.42
N LYS A 183 4.00 7.91 -25.77
CA LYS A 183 4.08 8.35 -27.17
C LYS A 183 5.30 7.73 -27.88
N LYS A 184 6.48 7.80 -27.25
CA LYS A 184 7.69 7.22 -27.85
C LYS A 184 7.60 5.70 -28.02
N ALA A 185 6.93 5.00 -27.10
CA ALA A 185 6.71 3.56 -27.24
C ALA A 185 5.81 3.22 -28.44
N TYR A 186 4.75 4.01 -28.69
CA TYR A 186 3.92 3.85 -29.88
C TYR A 186 4.68 4.18 -31.17
N ASP A 187 5.47 5.25 -31.20
CA ASP A 187 6.32 5.57 -32.35
C ASP A 187 7.27 4.40 -32.69
N LEU A 188 7.82 3.73 -31.67
CA LEU A 188 8.68 2.55 -31.83
C LEU A 188 7.90 1.31 -32.25
N LEU A 189 6.70 1.12 -31.73
CA LEU A 189 5.80 0.02 -32.11
C LEU A 189 5.45 0.11 -33.60
N GLU A 190 5.15 1.30 -34.12
CA GLU A 190 4.81 1.52 -35.53
C GLU A 190 6.02 1.38 -36.47
N SER A 191 7.22 1.76 -36.00
CA SER A 191 8.43 1.79 -36.83
C SER A 191 9.30 0.53 -36.75
N THR A 192 9.02 -0.39 -35.82
CA THR A 192 9.83 -1.61 -35.61
C THR A 192 9.08 -2.84 -36.15
N PRO A 193 9.63 -3.54 -37.16
CA PRO A 193 9.05 -4.80 -37.64
C PRO A 193 8.93 -5.84 -36.51
N ASP A 194 7.86 -6.63 -36.53
CA ASP A 194 7.56 -7.65 -35.52
C ASP A 194 7.57 -7.14 -34.07
N ALA A 195 7.26 -5.85 -33.86
CA ALA A 195 7.14 -5.30 -32.52
C ALA A 195 5.78 -5.61 -31.87
N PHE A 196 5.80 -5.77 -30.55
CA PHE A 196 4.60 -6.00 -29.75
C PHE A 196 4.67 -5.24 -28.43
N MET A 197 3.56 -4.61 -28.03
CA MET A 197 3.45 -3.90 -26.77
C MET A 197 2.51 -4.63 -25.83
N LEU A 198 2.94 -4.87 -24.59
CA LEU A 198 2.16 -5.66 -23.62
C LEU A 198 1.05 -4.84 -22.96
N GLN A 199 1.25 -3.52 -22.80
CA GLN A 199 0.25 -2.55 -22.33
C GLN A 199 -0.29 -2.87 -20.93
N GLN A 200 0.56 -2.75 -19.90
CA GLN A 200 0.20 -3.15 -18.53
C GLN A 200 -1.04 -2.47 -17.92
N PHE A 201 -1.51 -1.36 -18.48
CA PHE A 201 -2.67 -0.59 -18.00
C PHE A 201 -4.01 -1.02 -18.63
N SER A 202 -3.97 -1.76 -19.74
CA SER A 202 -5.15 -2.23 -20.50
C SER A 202 -5.18 -3.74 -20.68
N ASN A 203 -4.07 -4.44 -20.44
CA ASN A 203 -3.98 -5.88 -20.64
C ASN A 203 -4.65 -6.69 -19.51
N PRO A 204 -5.72 -7.45 -19.79
CA PRO A 204 -6.46 -8.19 -18.77
C PRO A 204 -5.64 -9.30 -18.11
N ALA A 205 -4.58 -9.81 -18.74
CA ALA A 205 -3.68 -10.79 -18.13
C ALA A 205 -2.99 -10.25 -16.86
N ASN A 206 -2.86 -8.93 -16.72
CA ASN A 206 -2.39 -8.28 -15.49
C ASN A 206 -3.38 -8.50 -14.32
N THR A 207 -4.67 -8.25 -14.53
CA THR A 207 -5.70 -8.51 -13.51
C THR A 207 -5.85 -10.00 -13.26
N GLN A 208 -5.89 -10.80 -14.33
CA GLN A 208 -6.14 -12.23 -14.27
C GLN A 208 -5.13 -12.98 -13.40
N VAL A 209 -3.82 -12.69 -13.52
CA VAL A 209 -2.81 -13.38 -12.70
C VAL A 209 -3.00 -13.12 -11.20
N HIS A 210 -3.52 -11.96 -10.82
CA HIS A 210 -3.81 -11.65 -9.43
C HIS A 210 -5.07 -12.35 -8.94
N PHE A 211 -6.06 -12.56 -9.80
CA PHE A 211 -7.21 -13.41 -9.53
C PHE A 211 -6.83 -14.89 -9.39
N GLU A 212 -5.89 -15.37 -10.20
CA GLU A 212 -5.49 -16.79 -10.25
C GLU A 212 -4.40 -17.18 -9.25
N THR A 213 -3.62 -16.20 -8.76
CA THR A 213 -2.49 -16.49 -7.86
C THR A 213 -2.58 -15.68 -6.57
N THR A 214 -2.56 -14.35 -6.66
CA THR A 214 -2.37 -13.49 -5.47
C THR A 214 -3.56 -13.57 -4.53
N GLY A 215 -4.79 -13.52 -5.05
CA GLY A 215 -6.02 -13.69 -4.28
C GLY A 215 -6.13 -15.08 -3.65
N PRO A 216 -5.96 -16.18 -4.41
CA PRO A 216 -5.95 -17.55 -3.89
C PRO A 216 -4.93 -17.77 -2.79
N GLU A 217 -3.70 -17.27 -2.96
CA GLU A 217 -2.66 -17.36 -1.93
C GLU A 217 -3.10 -16.66 -0.63
N ILE A 218 -3.64 -15.44 -0.72
CA ILE A 218 -4.14 -14.72 0.48
C ILE A 218 -5.26 -15.51 1.15
N TRP A 219 -6.21 -16.02 0.38
CA TRP A 219 -7.33 -16.78 0.92
C TRP A 219 -6.87 -18.07 1.62
N GLU A 220 -5.96 -18.81 1.00
CA GLU A 220 -5.40 -20.04 1.55
C GLU A 220 -4.58 -19.77 2.81
N ASP A 221 -3.64 -18.82 2.75
CA ASP A 221 -2.72 -18.52 3.85
C ASP A 221 -3.44 -17.91 5.07
N THR A 222 -4.59 -17.25 4.86
CA THR A 222 -5.46 -16.75 5.95
C THR A 222 -6.54 -17.75 6.36
N ASN A 223 -6.58 -18.94 5.75
CA ASN A 223 -7.62 -19.94 5.93
C ASN A 223 -9.04 -19.34 5.83
N GLY A 224 -9.26 -18.45 4.85
CA GLY A 224 -10.52 -17.78 4.59
C GLY A 224 -10.95 -16.73 5.62
N GLN A 225 -10.07 -16.31 6.53
CA GLN A 225 -10.38 -15.37 7.62
C GLN A 225 -10.09 -13.91 7.27
N VAL A 226 -9.57 -13.62 6.08
CA VAL A 226 -9.37 -12.22 5.64
C VAL A 226 -10.71 -11.49 5.59
N ASP A 227 -10.82 -10.37 6.31
CA ASP A 227 -12.02 -9.52 6.31
C ASP A 227 -11.84 -8.29 5.41
N ILE A 228 -10.61 -7.78 5.35
CA ILE A 228 -10.28 -6.54 4.66
C ILE A 228 -9.00 -6.73 3.85
N PHE A 229 -9.02 -6.29 2.59
CA PHE A 229 -7.83 -6.22 1.75
C PHE A 229 -7.53 -4.78 1.33
N VAL A 230 -6.29 -4.35 1.49
CA VAL A 230 -5.83 -2.98 1.19
C VAL A 230 -4.68 -3.02 0.20
N MET A 231 -4.78 -2.30 -0.91
CA MET A 231 -3.72 -2.26 -1.91
C MET A 231 -3.64 -0.92 -2.66
N GLY A 232 -2.42 -0.40 -2.74
CA GLY A 232 -2.03 0.72 -3.56
C GLY A 232 -2.27 0.52 -5.05
N ILE A 233 -2.82 1.55 -5.70
CA ILE A 233 -3.21 1.50 -7.11
C ILE A 233 -2.13 2.10 -7.99
N GLY A 234 -1.43 1.23 -8.72
CA GLY A 234 -0.62 1.57 -9.89
C GLY A 234 -1.38 1.33 -11.18
N SER A 235 -1.25 0.12 -11.74
CA SER A 235 -2.08 -0.30 -12.90
C SER A 235 -3.49 -0.75 -12.51
N GLY A 236 -3.76 -0.99 -11.23
CA GLY A 236 -5.05 -1.51 -10.75
C GLY A 236 -5.21 -3.04 -10.80
N GLY A 237 -4.33 -3.76 -11.51
CA GLY A 237 -4.46 -5.22 -11.68
C GLY A 237 -4.47 -6.00 -10.36
N THR A 238 -3.63 -5.64 -9.38
CA THR A 238 -3.59 -6.34 -8.09
C THR A 238 -4.86 -6.16 -7.28
N VAL A 239 -5.32 -4.92 -7.07
CA VAL A 239 -6.53 -4.66 -6.27
C VAL A 239 -7.77 -5.23 -6.95
N SER A 240 -7.83 -5.16 -8.30
CA SER A 240 -8.94 -5.69 -9.08
C SER A 240 -8.98 -7.22 -9.00
N GLY A 241 -7.89 -7.90 -9.35
CA GLY A 241 -7.86 -9.37 -9.39
C GLY A 241 -7.98 -10.01 -8.01
N VAL A 242 -7.29 -9.48 -7.01
CA VAL A 242 -7.43 -9.96 -5.62
C VAL A 242 -8.84 -9.67 -5.10
N GLY A 243 -9.36 -8.46 -5.33
CA GLY A 243 -10.69 -8.08 -4.90
C GLY A 243 -11.78 -8.97 -5.47
N GLN A 244 -11.71 -9.23 -6.78
CA GLN A 244 -12.67 -10.10 -7.49
C GLN A 244 -12.64 -11.51 -6.91
N TYR A 245 -11.44 -12.06 -6.68
CA TYR A 245 -11.30 -13.39 -6.11
C TYR A 245 -11.81 -13.45 -4.66
N LEU A 246 -11.41 -12.52 -3.80
CA LEU A 246 -11.81 -12.53 -2.39
C LEU A 246 -13.32 -12.31 -2.22
N LYS A 247 -13.94 -11.39 -2.97
CA LYS A 247 -15.40 -11.21 -2.96
C LYS A 247 -16.14 -12.40 -3.55
N PHE A 248 -15.58 -13.09 -4.54
CA PHE A 248 -16.12 -14.37 -5.02
C PHE A 248 -16.11 -15.45 -3.93
N LYS A 249 -15.07 -15.50 -3.09
CA LYS A 249 -14.97 -16.45 -1.96
C LYS A 249 -15.86 -16.08 -0.78
N ASN A 250 -15.92 -14.80 -0.44
CA ASN A 250 -16.76 -14.25 0.61
C ASN A 250 -17.16 -12.80 0.25
N PRO A 251 -18.44 -12.55 -0.09
CA PRO A 251 -18.88 -11.23 -0.54
C PRO A 251 -18.78 -10.14 0.54
N ASN A 252 -18.63 -10.53 1.81
CA ASN A 252 -18.46 -9.59 2.93
C ASN A 252 -17.03 -9.04 3.04
N VAL A 253 -16.06 -9.58 2.29
CA VAL A 253 -14.71 -9.03 2.28
C VAL A 253 -14.74 -7.62 1.70
N LYS A 254 -14.13 -6.68 2.43
CA LYS A 254 -14.01 -5.28 2.04
C LYS A 254 -12.70 -5.04 1.32
N ILE A 255 -12.76 -4.39 0.17
CA ILE A 255 -11.58 -4.09 -0.66
C ILE A 255 -11.36 -2.58 -0.68
N TYR A 256 -10.14 -2.14 -0.38
CA TYR A 256 -9.76 -0.73 -0.37
C TYR A 256 -8.57 -0.46 -1.29
N GLY A 257 -8.75 0.50 -2.19
CA GLY A 257 -7.67 1.08 -2.98
C GLY A 257 -6.90 2.13 -2.17
N VAL A 258 -5.63 2.35 -2.49
CA VAL A 258 -4.84 3.47 -1.93
C VAL A 258 -4.21 4.28 -3.06
N GLU A 259 -4.42 5.60 -3.04
CA GLU A 259 -3.76 6.53 -3.94
C GLU A 259 -3.04 7.66 -3.19
N PRO A 260 -2.06 8.34 -3.81
CA PRO A 260 -1.38 9.48 -3.20
C PRO A 260 -2.35 10.65 -3.03
N SER A 261 -2.35 11.27 -1.86
CA SER A 261 -3.12 12.50 -1.60
C SER A 261 -2.80 13.65 -2.56
N GLU A 262 -1.59 13.67 -3.10
CA GLU A 262 -1.07 14.70 -3.99
C GLU A 262 -1.44 14.46 -5.46
N SER A 263 -2.00 13.28 -5.79
CA SER A 263 -2.39 12.91 -7.16
C SER A 263 -3.62 12.00 -7.13
N ASN A 264 -4.71 12.55 -6.63
CA ASN A 264 -5.85 11.82 -6.09
C ASN A 264 -6.99 11.73 -7.14
N VAL A 265 -6.63 11.18 -8.30
CA VAL A 265 -7.45 11.24 -9.53
C VAL A 265 -8.68 10.33 -9.47
N LEU A 266 -8.64 9.27 -8.67
CA LEU A 266 -9.73 8.29 -8.60
C LEU A 266 -10.93 8.79 -7.78
N ASN A 267 -10.75 9.83 -6.98
CA ASN A 267 -11.84 10.52 -6.29
C ASN A 267 -12.08 11.95 -6.83
N GLY A 268 -11.64 12.23 -8.07
CA GLY A 268 -11.98 13.49 -8.77
C GLY A 268 -11.01 14.65 -8.54
N GLY A 269 -9.88 14.41 -7.86
CA GLY A 269 -8.77 15.35 -7.80
C GLY A 269 -8.01 15.48 -9.13
N LYS A 270 -6.93 16.27 -9.11
CA LYS A 270 -6.06 16.48 -10.29
C LYS A 270 -4.80 15.63 -10.17
N PRO A 271 -4.22 15.18 -11.30
CA PRO A 271 -2.91 14.54 -11.25
C PRO A 271 -1.85 15.52 -10.75
N GLY A 272 -0.94 15.05 -9.93
CA GLY A 272 0.11 15.87 -9.32
C GLY A 272 1.39 15.09 -9.02
N PRO A 273 2.52 15.77 -8.78
CA PRO A 273 3.76 15.11 -8.40
C PRO A 273 3.66 14.54 -6.98
N HIS A 274 4.12 13.30 -6.79
CA HIS A 274 4.15 12.61 -5.51
C HIS A 274 5.37 11.67 -5.41
N GLN A 275 5.69 11.17 -4.21
CA GLN A 275 6.86 10.32 -3.97
C GLN A 275 6.53 8.82 -3.82
N ILE A 276 5.25 8.46 -3.75
CA ILE A 276 4.79 7.06 -3.61
C ILE A 276 4.99 6.28 -4.92
N THR A 277 6.24 5.91 -5.20
CA THR A 277 6.64 5.25 -6.44
C THR A 277 5.91 3.91 -6.60
N GLY A 278 5.25 3.73 -7.74
CA GLY A 278 4.49 2.52 -8.07
C GLY A 278 2.97 2.67 -7.93
N ASN A 279 2.50 3.78 -7.36
CA ASN A 279 1.10 4.15 -7.25
C ASN A 279 0.82 5.44 -8.05
N GLY A 280 -0.46 5.84 -8.16
CA GLY A 280 -0.84 7.21 -8.51
C GLY A 280 -0.42 7.64 -9.92
N VAL A 281 -0.71 6.84 -10.94
CA VAL A 281 -0.21 7.09 -12.31
C VAL A 281 -0.81 8.33 -13.01
N GLY A 282 -1.71 9.06 -12.34
CA GLY A 282 -2.28 10.32 -12.82
C GLY A 282 -3.46 10.17 -13.78
N PHE A 283 -3.95 8.96 -13.99
CA PHE A 283 -5.17 8.64 -14.74
C PHE A 283 -5.76 7.31 -14.22
N LYS A 284 -7.02 7.02 -14.55
CA LYS A 284 -7.66 5.73 -14.26
C LYS A 284 -7.21 4.68 -15.30
N PRO A 285 -6.50 3.60 -14.92
CA PRO A 285 -6.18 2.50 -15.84
C PRO A 285 -7.44 1.76 -16.31
N ASP A 286 -7.44 1.23 -17.53
CA ASP A 286 -8.58 0.51 -18.09
C ASP A 286 -8.89 -0.79 -17.34
N ILE A 287 -7.86 -1.47 -16.84
CA ILE A 287 -8.02 -2.73 -16.09
C ILE A 287 -8.44 -2.54 -14.62
N LEU A 288 -8.53 -1.29 -14.13
CA LEU A 288 -8.95 -1.02 -12.77
C LEU A 288 -10.47 -1.17 -12.64
N ASP A 289 -10.87 -2.21 -11.92
CA ASP A 289 -12.26 -2.44 -11.54
C ASP A 289 -12.59 -1.60 -10.30
N MET A 290 -13.40 -0.56 -10.47
CA MET A 290 -13.83 0.29 -9.35
C MET A 290 -14.97 -0.34 -8.55
N ASP A 291 -15.76 -1.23 -9.16
CA ASP A 291 -16.99 -1.77 -8.57
C ASP A 291 -16.69 -2.83 -7.50
N VAL A 292 -15.48 -3.39 -7.52
CA VAL A 292 -15.00 -4.33 -6.50
C VAL A 292 -14.59 -3.66 -5.19
N MET A 293 -14.37 -2.34 -5.20
CA MET A 293 -13.82 -1.60 -4.06
C MET A 293 -14.92 -0.90 -3.26
N GLU A 294 -14.77 -0.87 -1.94
CA GLU A 294 -15.62 -0.07 -1.05
C GLU A 294 -15.31 1.43 -1.23
N LYS A 295 -14.01 1.75 -1.31
CA LYS A 295 -13.50 3.12 -1.46
C LYS A 295 -12.05 3.09 -1.95
N VAL A 296 -11.63 4.15 -2.64
CA VAL A 296 -10.22 4.49 -2.84
C VAL A 296 -9.83 5.51 -1.76
N LEU A 297 -8.91 5.13 -0.88
CA LEU A 297 -8.51 5.93 0.27
C LEU A 297 -7.58 7.08 -0.16
N GLU A 298 -8.00 8.29 0.17
CA GLU A 298 -7.31 9.55 -0.11
C GLU A 298 -7.58 10.62 0.96
N ASN A 299 -7.13 11.85 0.71
CA ASN A 299 -7.09 12.95 1.69
C ASN A 299 -8.26 13.92 1.63
N TYR A 300 -8.81 14.26 2.81
CA TYR A 300 -9.54 15.50 3.03
C TYR A 300 -8.56 16.61 3.38
N SER A 301 -8.38 17.57 2.48
CA SER A 301 -7.85 18.88 2.86
C SER A 301 -8.95 19.72 3.51
N GLY A 302 -9.39 19.32 4.71
CA GLY A 302 -10.21 20.17 5.58
C GLY A 302 -9.32 21.12 6.36
N PHE A 303 -9.14 22.35 5.84
CA PHE A 303 -8.54 23.49 6.55
C PHE A 303 -7.04 23.38 6.91
N THR A 304 -6.16 23.79 5.99
CA THR A 304 -4.71 24.00 6.25
C THR A 304 -4.40 25.25 7.10
N GLY A 305 -5.39 25.80 7.82
CA GLY A 305 -5.27 27.03 8.61
C GLY A 305 -4.65 26.90 10.01
N TRP A 306 -4.15 25.71 10.40
CA TRP A 306 -3.58 25.49 11.74
C TRP A 306 -2.06 25.31 11.76
N LYS A 307 -1.36 25.50 10.64
CA LYS A 307 0.10 25.68 10.65
C LYS A 307 0.41 27.14 11.03
N GLY A 308 0.34 27.46 12.31
CA GLY A 308 0.76 28.79 12.78
C GLY A 308 0.33 29.24 14.18
N LEU A 309 -0.45 28.46 14.93
CA LEU A 309 -0.81 28.83 16.31
C LEU A 309 -0.17 27.84 17.28
N GLN A 310 0.91 28.29 17.94
CA GLN A 310 1.36 27.69 19.18
C GLN A 310 0.19 27.66 20.16
N MET A 311 -0.03 26.51 20.81
CA MET A 311 -1.12 26.28 21.77
C MET A 311 -1.10 27.21 22.99
N GLU A 312 -0.11 28.09 23.14
CA GLU A 312 -0.04 29.06 24.23
C GLU A 312 -0.77 30.38 23.94
N GLU A 313 -1.01 30.75 22.67
CA GLU A 313 -1.63 32.05 22.34
C GLU A 313 -3.17 32.02 22.32
N THR A 314 -3.79 30.85 22.22
CA THR A 314 -5.26 30.73 22.20
C THR A 314 -5.88 30.91 23.58
N ALA A 315 -5.12 30.71 24.66
CA ALA A 315 -5.56 30.94 26.03
C ALA A 315 -5.60 32.44 26.42
N LEU A 316 -4.78 33.27 25.78
CA LEU A 316 -4.76 34.72 26.04
C LEU A 316 -5.89 35.49 25.31
N PHE A 317 -6.32 35.01 24.15
CA PHE A 317 -7.38 35.66 23.38
C PHE A 317 -8.77 35.55 24.04
N VAL A 318 -9.02 34.48 24.80
CA VAL A 318 -10.31 34.25 25.47
C VAL A 318 -10.37 34.87 26.86
N THR A 319 -9.23 35.11 27.51
CA THR A 319 -9.17 35.77 28.82
C THR A 319 -9.22 37.30 28.72
N GLY A 320 -8.76 37.89 27.61
CA GLY A 320 -8.86 39.34 27.36
C GLY A 320 -10.27 39.88 27.12
N TRP A 321 -11.22 39.03 26.70
CA TRP A 321 -12.62 39.44 26.48
C TRP A 321 -13.47 39.40 27.76
N LEU A 322 -13.06 38.63 28.77
CA LEU A 322 -13.79 38.50 30.04
C LEU A 322 -13.48 39.61 31.06
N ILE A 323 -12.46 40.44 30.81
CA ILE A 323 -12.09 41.55 31.71
C ILE A 323 -12.72 42.89 31.30
N SER A 324 -13.37 42.98 30.12
CA SER A 324 -13.96 44.24 29.64
C SER A 324 -15.48 44.39 29.87
N ILE A 325 -16.14 43.46 30.60
CA ILE A 325 -17.59 43.56 30.92
C ILE A 325 -17.82 43.81 32.43
N SER A 326 -16.82 44.35 33.12
CA SER A 326 -17.00 44.90 34.47
C SER A 326 -16.19 46.19 34.63
N GLY A 327 -16.76 47.33 34.28
CA GLY A 327 -16.18 48.61 34.66
C GLY A 327 -16.40 49.72 33.65
N THR A 328 -16.84 50.85 34.16
CA THR A 328 -17.19 52.09 33.50
C THR A 328 -16.01 52.83 32.85
N ASP A 329 -16.38 53.73 31.93
CA ASP A 329 -15.63 54.87 31.37
C ASP A 329 -14.77 54.68 30.10
N SER A 330 -15.29 55.30 29.03
CA SER A 330 -14.59 56.19 28.09
C SER A 330 -13.14 55.85 27.72
N LEU A 331 -12.88 55.31 26.52
CA LEU A 331 -11.92 55.85 25.53
C LEU A 331 -11.64 54.89 24.35
N VAL A 332 -11.47 55.52 23.19
CA VAL A 332 -10.85 55.08 21.93
C VAL A 332 -11.66 54.20 20.96
N CYS A 333 -12.45 54.90 20.13
CA CYS A 333 -12.68 54.55 18.73
C CYS A 333 -11.35 54.56 17.94
N ALA A 334 -10.73 53.41 17.74
CA ALA A 334 -9.80 53.17 16.63
C ALA A 334 -9.63 51.66 16.49
N ASP A 335 -10.45 51.02 15.65
CA ASP A 335 -10.18 49.71 14.99
C ASP A 335 -11.40 49.12 14.25
N PHE A 336 -12.51 49.84 14.20
CA PHE A 336 -13.70 49.43 13.43
C PHE A 336 -13.52 49.41 11.89
N ILE A 337 -12.40 49.91 11.36
CA ILE A 337 -12.15 50.00 9.91
C ILE A 337 -11.44 48.76 9.34
N HIS A 338 -10.79 47.93 10.16
CA HIS A 338 -10.13 46.70 9.67
C HIS A 338 -11.04 45.46 9.67
N ALA A 339 -11.99 45.35 10.60
CA ALA A 339 -12.90 44.20 10.68
C ALA A 339 -13.91 44.12 9.52
N ARG A 340 -14.23 45.26 8.88
CA ARG A 340 -15.22 45.31 7.79
C ARG A 340 -14.71 44.72 6.46
N LYS A 341 -13.40 44.48 6.31
CA LYS A 341 -12.84 43.85 5.10
C LYS A 341 -12.88 42.31 5.12
N LEU A 342 -13.09 41.68 6.27
CA LEU A 342 -13.20 40.22 6.41
C LEU A 342 -14.65 39.71 6.38
N LEU A 343 -15.64 40.62 6.46
CA LEU A 343 -17.07 40.30 6.56
C LEU A 343 -17.81 40.18 5.21
N LEU A 344 -17.10 40.03 4.09
CA LEU A 344 -17.69 39.94 2.75
C LEU A 344 -17.36 38.63 1.99
N ALA A 345 -17.08 37.54 2.70
CA ALA A 345 -17.08 36.19 2.11
C ALA A 345 -17.84 35.25 3.06
N GLY A 346 -19.03 34.85 2.64
CA GLY A 346 -20.07 34.26 3.49
C GLY A 346 -19.75 32.90 4.10
N ASP A 347 -20.15 32.71 5.36
CA ASP A 347 -21.10 31.66 5.77
C ASP A 347 -21.45 31.82 7.26
N HIS A 348 -22.59 32.45 7.54
CA HIS A 348 -23.04 32.75 8.92
C HIS A 348 -23.56 31.53 9.69
N ILE A 349 -23.79 30.40 9.02
CA ILE A 349 -24.40 29.19 9.60
C ILE A 349 -23.37 28.36 10.39
N LEU A 350 -22.14 28.26 9.88
CA LEU A 350 -21.10 27.42 10.48
C LEU A 350 -20.61 27.97 11.83
N TYR A 351 -20.53 29.30 11.95
CA TYR A 351 -20.09 29.99 13.17
C TYR A 351 -21.08 29.82 14.33
N SER A 352 -22.37 29.82 14.04
CA SER A 352 -23.44 29.60 15.04
C SER A 352 -23.44 28.16 15.57
N LEU A 353 -23.17 27.18 14.71
CA LEU A 353 -23.09 25.75 15.07
C LEU A 353 -21.84 25.43 15.92
N LEU A 354 -20.69 26.00 15.58
CA LEU A 354 -19.45 25.83 16.37
C LEU A 354 -19.55 26.47 17.75
N PHE A 355 -20.15 27.66 17.85
CA PHE A 355 -20.34 28.36 19.11
C PHE A 355 -21.25 27.58 20.08
N ASN A 356 -22.37 27.04 19.59
CA ASN A 356 -23.29 26.25 20.41
C ASN A 356 -22.72 24.90 20.85
N THR A 357 -21.90 24.26 20.00
CA THR A 357 -21.29 22.96 20.33
C THR A 357 -20.21 23.11 21.40
N TYR A 358 -19.38 24.16 21.31
CA TYR A 358 -18.35 24.45 22.31
C TYR A 358 -18.95 24.85 23.67
N PHE A 359 -20.04 25.62 23.66
CA PHE A 359 -20.73 26.05 24.88
C PHE A 359 -21.41 24.87 25.60
N MET A 360 -21.98 23.92 24.86
CA MET A 360 -22.56 22.69 25.42
C MET A 360 -21.49 21.74 25.99
N CYS A 361 -20.34 21.61 25.35
CA CYS A 361 -19.22 20.81 25.87
C CYS A 361 -18.68 21.38 27.20
N ARG A 362 -18.61 22.72 27.35
CA ARG A 362 -18.19 23.37 28.59
C ARG A 362 -19.18 23.25 29.73
N LEU A 363 -20.48 23.17 29.45
CA LEU A 363 -21.51 22.90 30.46
C LEU A 363 -21.48 21.45 30.96
N LEU A 364 -21.05 20.50 30.11
CA LEU A 364 -20.92 19.09 30.46
C LEU A 364 -19.60 18.77 31.22
N GLU A 365 -18.57 19.61 31.08
CA GLU A 365 -17.31 19.49 31.82
C GLU A 365 -17.38 20.05 33.26
N ILE A 366 -18.37 20.88 33.58
CA ILE A 366 -18.61 21.35 34.95
C ILE A 366 -19.48 20.29 35.63
N GLY A 367 -18.85 19.40 36.37
CA GLY A 367 -19.57 18.42 37.19
C GLY A 367 -20.55 19.13 38.12
N TYR A 368 -21.71 18.51 38.36
CA TYR A 368 -22.80 19.06 39.21
C TYR A 368 -22.32 19.53 40.60
N ALA A 369 -21.20 18.97 41.09
CA ALA A 369 -20.57 19.35 42.35
C ALA A 369 -19.89 20.73 42.32
N ASP A 370 -19.30 21.13 41.19
CA ASP A 370 -18.60 22.41 41.04
C ASP A 370 -19.57 23.59 40.91
N PHE A 371 -20.74 23.35 40.31
CA PHE A 371 -21.83 24.32 40.24
C PHE A 371 -22.43 24.62 41.63
N MET A 372 -22.61 23.60 42.47
CA MET A 372 -23.10 23.77 43.85
C MET A 372 -22.06 24.45 44.75
N GLY A 373 -20.76 24.19 44.53
CA GLY A 373 -19.67 24.88 45.22
C GLY A 373 -19.61 26.38 44.90
N ALA A 374 -19.88 26.77 43.66
CA ALA A 374 -19.93 28.17 43.24
C ALA A 374 -21.09 28.96 43.87
N MET A 375 -22.24 28.32 44.08
CA MET A 375 -23.40 28.91 44.76
C MET A 375 -23.14 29.17 46.26
N GLN A 376 -22.26 28.39 46.88
CA GLN A 376 -21.94 28.52 48.32
C GLN A 376 -20.92 29.63 48.62
N LEU A 377 -20.12 30.02 47.62
CA LEU A 377 -19.14 31.12 47.71
C LEU A 377 -19.75 32.52 47.54
N LEU A 378 -20.99 32.62 47.05
CA LEU A 378 -21.64 33.90 46.72
C LEU A 378 -22.50 34.50 47.84
N GLY A 379 -22.43 33.98 49.07
CA GLY A 379 -22.86 34.69 50.28
C GLY A 379 -24.20 35.45 50.16
N GLY A 380 -25.29 34.75 49.86
CA GLY A 380 -26.64 35.31 49.76
C GLY A 380 -27.62 34.52 50.63
N ARG A 381 -28.38 35.23 51.47
CA ARG A 381 -29.20 34.70 52.57
C ARG A 381 -30.38 33.84 52.13
N GLU A 382 -30.79 32.94 53.03
CA GLU A 382 -32.03 32.15 53.01
C GLU A 382 -33.26 33.00 52.67
N GLY A 383 -34.06 32.52 51.71
CA GLY A 383 -35.37 33.07 51.37
C GLY A 383 -35.82 32.70 49.96
N GLU A 384 -36.75 31.75 49.87
CA GLU A 384 -37.65 31.45 48.73
C GLU A 384 -37.01 30.88 47.44
N VAL A 385 -36.93 29.54 47.41
CA VAL A 385 -36.96 28.76 46.16
C VAL A 385 -38.42 28.35 45.93
N GLU A 386 -39.07 28.91 44.90
CA GLU A 386 -40.28 28.33 44.33
C GLU A 386 -40.08 28.01 42.85
N LEU A 387 -40.12 26.71 42.57
CA LEU A 387 -40.22 26.08 41.27
C LEU A 387 -41.70 26.10 40.86
N LEU A 388 -42.10 26.87 39.84
CA LEU A 388 -43.45 26.79 39.29
C LEU A 388 -43.46 26.65 37.76
N ILE A 389 -43.87 25.45 37.34
CA ILE A 389 -44.20 25.03 35.98
C ILE A 389 -45.61 25.53 35.63
N CYS A 390 -45.75 26.11 34.43
CA CYS A 390 -46.98 26.35 33.64
C CYS A 390 -48.18 27.06 34.29
N THR A 391 -48.55 28.24 33.77
CA THR A 391 -49.81 28.52 33.02
C THR A 391 -50.05 30.04 32.90
N GLY A 392 -50.41 30.48 31.68
CA GLY A 392 -51.45 31.50 31.46
C GLY A 392 -51.24 32.99 31.80
N LEU A 393 -51.28 33.80 30.74
CA LEU A 393 -51.86 35.16 30.61
C LEU A 393 -51.02 36.46 30.81
N VAL A 394 -50.82 37.11 29.64
CA VAL A 394 -51.06 38.52 29.27
C VAL A 394 -50.11 39.63 29.76
N VAL A 395 -49.17 39.97 28.88
CA VAL A 395 -48.62 41.33 28.69
C VAL A 395 -48.50 41.59 27.17
N PRO A 396 -48.85 42.79 26.64
CA PRO A 396 -49.21 42.96 25.24
C PRO A 396 -48.01 43.17 24.29
N LYS A 397 -48.15 42.60 23.09
CA LYS A 397 -47.53 42.96 21.80
C LYS A 397 -46.05 43.40 21.82
N PHE A 398 -45.14 42.46 21.63
CA PHE A 398 -44.18 42.37 20.51
C PHE A 398 -43.10 41.34 20.87
N ALA A 399 -43.15 40.13 20.29
CA ALA A 399 -42.02 39.23 20.00
C ALA A 399 -42.55 37.79 19.85
N ILE A 400 -42.85 37.43 18.60
CA ILE A 400 -43.10 36.05 18.20
C ILE A 400 -41.75 35.38 17.91
N SER A 401 -41.59 34.17 18.45
CA SER A 401 -40.74 33.08 17.95
C SER A 401 -39.22 33.20 18.09
N PHE A 402 -38.67 32.72 19.21
CA PHE A 402 -37.33 32.10 19.24
C PHE A 402 -37.13 31.01 20.32
N GLY A 403 -38.13 30.76 21.18
CA GLY A 403 -37.97 29.84 22.32
C GLY A 403 -38.42 28.39 22.12
N CYS A 404 -39.17 28.06 21.07
CA CYS A 404 -39.66 26.69 20.84
C CYS A 404 -38.81 25.84 19.89
N CYS A 405 -37.91 26.44 19.10
CA CYS A 405 -37.10 25.66 18.15
C CYS A 405 -35.92 24.92 18.84
N THR A 406 -35.42 25.43 19.96
CA THR A 406 -34.22 24.87 20.62
C THR A 406 -34.49 23.56 21.35
N LEU A 407 -35.72 23.35 21.85
CA LEU A 407 -36.13 22.11 22.52
C LEU A 407 -36.58 21.00 21.55
N ILE A 408 -36.97 21.36 20.33
CA ILE A 408 -37.31 20.39 19.28
C ILE A 408 -36.06 19.96 18.49
N LEU A 409 -35.09 20.86 18.28
CA LEU A 409 -33.82 20.53 17.61
C LEU A 409 -32.86 19.71 18.50
N GLY A 410 -32.89 19.92 19.83
CA GLY A 410 -32.05 19.18 20.78
C GLY A 410 -32.39 17.69 20.93
N ASN A 411 -33.56 17.26 20.48
CA ASN A 411 -34.01 15.87 20.53
C ASN A 411 -34.08 15.18 19.13
N ILE A 412 -33.72 15.88 18.06
CA ILE A 412 -33.70 15.34 16.68
C ILE A 412 -32.28 15.06 16.18
N LEU A 413 -31.25 15.60 16.84
CA LEU A 413 -29.86 15.20 16.60
C LEU A 413 -29.55 13.92 17.38
N SER A 414 -30.20 12.83 16.97
CA SER A 414 -29.89 11.49 17.45
C SER A 414 -28.40 11.20 17.24
N LEU A 415 -27.83 10.32 18.08
CA LEU A 415 -26.48 9.76 17.93
C LEU A 415 -26.16 9.34 16.48
N SER A 416 -27.17 8.97 15.69
CA SER A 416 -27.02 8.69 14.26
C SER A 416 -26.59 9.89 13.43
N THR A 417 -27.00 11.14 13.72
CA THR A 417 -26.58 12.32 12.95
C THR A 417 -25.13 12.71 13.28
N LEU A 418 -24.72 12.58 14.53
CA LEU A 418 -23.32 12.73 14.95
C LEU A 418 -22.43 11.62 14.39
N GLN A 419 -22.92 10.38 14.34
CA GLN A 419 -22.26 9.26 13.67
C GLN A 419 -22.13 9.53 12.16
N ILE A 420 -23.18 10.02 11.49
CA ILE A 420 -23.12 10.40 10.07
C ILE A 420 -22.10 11.52 9.82
N PHE A 421 -21.98 12.50 10.72
CA PHE A 421 -20.95 13.54 10.64
C PHE A 421 -19.53 13.00 10.90
N ALA A 422 -19.37 12.06 11.84
CA ALA A 422 -18.08 11.41 12.11
C ALA A 422 -17.66 10.47 10.96
N ASP A 423 -18.61 9.73 10.37
CA ASP A 423 -18.41 8.85 9.22
C ASP A 423 -18.12 9.65 7.93
N MET A 424 -18.65 10.88 7.81
CA MET A 424 -18.28 11.82 6.74
C MET A 424 -16.86 12.41 6.89
N LEU A 425 -16.30 12.45 8.10
CA LEU A 425 -15.02 13.12 8.38
C LEU A 425 -13.82 12.16 8.48
N LEU A 426 -14.07 10.84 8.45
CA LEU A 426 -13.04 9.80 8.45
C LEU A 426 -12.49 9.56 7.04
N GLU A 427 -11.86 10.59 6.49
CA GLU A 427 -11.03 10.45 5.30
C GLU A 427 -9.63 9.97 5.71
N ILE A 428 -9.04 9.07 4.90
CA ILE A 428 -7.86 8.27 5.26
C ILE A 428 -6.69 8.68 4.33
N PRO A 429 -6.07 9.87 4.54
CA PRO A 429 -5.13 10.52 3.62
C PRO A 429 -3.75 9.90 3.56
N VAL A 430 -3.38 9.10 2.55
CA VAL A 430 -1.98 8.62 2.48
C VAL A 430 -1.11 9.63 1.73
N SER A 431 -0.44 10.49 2.49
CA SER A 431 0.55 11.43 1.96
C SER A 431 1.88 10.73 1.65
N SER A 432 2.67 11.32 0.75
CA SER A 432 4.04 10.87 0.50
C SER A 432 4.90 10.88 1.77
N GLU A 433 4.70 11.89 2.63
CA GLU A 433 5.41 12.02 3.90
C GLU A 433 5.09 10.86 4.85
N ASP A 434 3.82 10.54 5.04
CA ASP A 434 3.38 9.42 5.89
C ASP A 434 3.90 8.09 5.36
N ALA A 435 3.83 7.89 4.03
CA ALA A 435 4.32 6.67 3.39
C ALA A 435 5.83 6.47 3.58
N VAL A 436 6.63 7.53 3.42
CA VAL A 436 8.09 7.49 3.64
C VAL A 436 8.40 7.22 5.11
N LYS A 437 7.77 7.95 6.04
CA LYS A 437 7.96 7.74 7.49
C LYS A 437 7.63 6.31 7.88
N MET A 438 6.48 5.79 7.44
CA MET A 438 6.06 4.43 7.76
C MET A 438 7.04 3.39 7.18
N ALA A 439 7.49 3.56 5.94
CA ALA A 439 8.48 2.64 5.35
C ALA A 439 9.80 2.60 6.14
N ARG A 440 10.28 3.74 6.65
CA ARG A 440 11.44 3.80 7.55
C ARG A 440 11.16 3.10 8.89
N VAL A 441 9.98 3.34 9.48
CA VAL A 441 9.57 2.71 10.75
C VAL A 441 9.43 1.19 10.61
N LEU A 442 8.93 0.69 9.48
CA LEU A 442 8.87 -0.75 9.19
C LEU A 442 10.25 -1.41 9.22
N ALA A 443 11.27 -0.76 8.65
CA ALA A 443 12.64 -1.26 8.72
C ALA A 443 13.17 -1.27 10.16
N LEU A 444 12.96 -0.19 10.90
CA LEU A 444 13.48 -0.02 12.26
C LEU A 444 12.79 -0.91 13.31
N LYS A 445 11.47 -1.10 13.20
CA LYS A 445 10.67 -1.78 14.23
C LYS A 445 10.30 -3.21 13.87
N GLU A 446 10.06 -3.51 12.60
CA GLU A 446 9.61 -4.83 12.14
C GLU A 446 10.73 -5.61 11.42
N GLY A 447 11.89 -4.99 11.17
CA GLY A 447 12.94 -5.59 10.34
C GLY A 447 12.54 -5.73 8.87
N LEU A 448 11.55 -4.97 8.42
CA LEU A 448 11.01 -5.05 7.06
C LEU A 448 11.53 -3.90 6.19
N MET A 449 12.58 -4.17 5.42
CA MET A 449 13.18 -3.21 4.48
C MET A 449 12.36 -3.11 3.19
N VAL A 450 11.48 -2.13 3.10
CA VAL A 450 10.44 -2.05 2.05
C VAL A 450 10.43 -0.72 1.30
N GLY A 451 9.79 -0.70 0.13
CA GLY A 451 9.58 0.53 -0.65
C GLY A 451 8.50 1.45 -0.09
N ILE A 452 8.41 2.68 -0.63
CA ILE A 452 7.48 3.73 -0.18
C ILE A 452 6.00 3.29 -0.30
N SER A 453 5.64 2.57 -1.36
CA SER A 453 4.27 2.06 -1.54
C SER A 453 3.86 1.04 -0.48
N SER A 454 4.80 0.26 0.07
CA SER A 454 4.55 -0.61 1.23
C SER A 454 4.21 0.20 2.48
N GLY A 455 4.91 1.33 2.69
CA GLY A 455 4.59 2.28 3.75
C GLY A 455 3.18 2.86 3.57
N ALA A 456 2.83 3.29 2.36
CA ALA A 456 1.50 3.81 2.04
C ALA A 456 0.38 2.80 2.37
N ASN A 457 0.55 1.55 1.92
CA ASN A 457 -0.36 0.44 2.20
C ASN A 457 -0.51 0.18 3.70
N THR A 458 0.59 0.22 4.44
CA THR A 458 0.59 0.00 5.90
C THR A 458 -0.12 1.14 6.64
N VAL A 459 0.09 2.39 6.24
CA VAL A 459 -0.63 3.55 6.81
C VAL A 459 -2.14 3.40 6.61
N ALA A 460 -2.58 3.03 5.40
CA ALA A 460 -3.99 2.80 5.11
C ALA A 460 -4.57 1.66 5.96
N ALA A 461 -3.87 0.53 6.07
CA ALA A 461 -4.29 -0.61 6.88
C ALA A 461 -4.42 -0.25 8.38
N LEU A 462 -3.47 0.51 8.93
CA LEU A 462 -3.51 0.96 10.33
C LEU A 462 -4.67 1.90 10.62
N ARG A 463 -4.99 2.80 9.69
CA ARG A 463 -6.14 3.70 9.85
C ARG A 463 -7.46 2.95 9.76
N LEU A 464 -7.58 1.98 8.86
CA LEU A 464 -8.74 1.08 8.82
C LEU A 464 -8.87 0.25 10.11
N ALA A 465 -7.75 -0.20 10.70
CA ALA A 465 -7.75 -0.93 11.96
C ALA A 465 -8.27 -0.10 13.15
N GLN A 466 -8.11 1.22 13.11
CA GLN A 466 -8.58 2.12 14.17
C GLN A 466 -10.10 2.28 14.20
N LEU A 467 -10.78 2.00 13.08
CA LEU A 467 -12.23 2.12 12.99
C LEU A 467 -12.94 1.13 13.92
N PRO A 468 -13.94 1.55 14.72
CA PRO A 468 -14.62 0.68 15.69
C PRO A 468 -15.20 -0.60 15.07
N GLU A 469 -15.75 -0.52 13.87
CA GLU A 469 -16.34 -1.64 13.14
C GLU A 469 -15.31 -2.64 12.58
N ASN A 470 -14.02 -2.33 12.66
CA ASN A 470 -12.93 -3.18 12.22
C ASN A 470 -12.13 -3.81 13.36
N LYS A 471 -12.53 -3.57 14.62
CA LYS A 471 -11.91 -4.23 15.78
C LYS A 471 -12.03 -5.75 15.67
N GLY A 472 -10.93 -6.44 15.96
CA GLY A 472 -10.83 -7.91 15.90
C GLY A 472 -10.76 -8.51 14.49
N LYS A 473 -10.87 -7.70 13.43
CA LYS A 473 -10.82 -8.19 12.03
C LYS A 473 -9.40 -8.46 11.56
N LEU A 474 -9.28 -9.28 10.52
CA LEU A 474 -8.02 -9.51 9.80
C LEU A 474 -7.93 -8.62 8.56
N ILE A 475 -6.99 -7.68 8.61
CA ILE A 475 -6.61 -6.81 7.50
C ILE A 475 -5.37 -7.40 6.82
N VAL A 476 -5.47 -7.70 5.53
CA VAL A 476 -4.33 -8.07 4.69
C VAL A 476 -3.95 -6.89 3.80
N THR A 477 -2.67 -6.55 3.77
CA THR A 477 -2.12 -5.64 2.78
C THR A 477 -0.86 -6.22 2.14
N VAL A 478 -0.25 -5.49 1.21
CA VAL A 478 0.89 -5.97 0.41
C VAL A 478 2.06 -5.05 0.60
N HIS A 479 3.26 -5.61 0.75
CA HIS A 479 4.53 -4.88 0.63
C HIS A 479 5.11 -5.14 -0.77
N PRO A 480 4.85 -4.27 -1.77
CA PRO A 480 4.97 -4.65 -3.18
C PRO A 480 6.39 -4.81 -3.70
N SER A 481 7.39 -4.32 -2.97
CA SER A 481 8.80 -4.37 -3.39
C SER A 481 9.78 -4.14 -2.25
N PHE A 482 11.00 -4.62 -2.45
CA PHE A 482 12.11 -4.47 -1.52
C PHE A 482 12.69 -3.04 -1.47
N GLY A 483 13.08 -2.59 -0.27
CA GLY A 483 13.51 -1.21 -0.01
C GLY A 483 14.86 -0.83 -0.61
N GLU A 484 15.81 -1.77 -0.76
CA GLU A 484 17.16 -1.47 -1.25
C GLU A 484 17.18 -0.89 -2.68
N ARG A 485 16.16 -1.21 -3.50
CA ARG A 485 15.96 -0.60 -4.83
C ARG A 485 15.75 0.92 -4.78
N TYR A 486 15.48 1.48 -3.61
CA TYR A 486 15.11 2.87 -3.39
C TYR A 486 16.19 3.68 -2.68
N LEU A 487 17.43 3.15 -2.52
CA LEU A 487 18.54 3.84 -1.85
C LEU A 487 18.81 5.25 -2.39
N SER A 488 18.56 5.49 -3.68
CA SER A 488 18.76 6.81 -4.30
C SER A 488 17.54 7.75 -4.25
N SER A 489 16.44 7.32 -3.63
CA SER A 489 15.21 8.09 -3.49
C SER A 489 15.13 8.86 -2.16
N VAL A 490 14.06 9.67 -2.01
CA VAL A 490 13.73 10.37 -0.75
C VAL A 490 13.62 9.44 0.46
N LEU A 491 13.33 8.15 0.25
CA LEU A 491 13.20 7.17 1.32
C LEU A 491 14.48 7.06 2.17
N PHE A 492 15.65 7.09 1.53
CA PHE A 492 16.95 6.93 2.19
C PHE A 492 17.81 8.19 2.09
N GLN A 493 17.29 9.32 1.63
CA GLN A 493 18.09 10.52 1.38
C GLN A 493 18.91 10.98 2.60
N GLU A 494 18.29 11.07 3.77
CA GLU A 494 18.96 11.46 5.02
C GLU A 494 20.03 10.44 5.43
N ILE A 495 19.67 9.15 5.42
CA ILE A 495 20.58 8.04 5.80
C ILE A 495 21.77 7.95 4.83
N ARG A 496 21.52 8.16 3.54
CA ARG A 496 22.57 8.17 2.50
C ARG A 496 23.53 9.33 2.73
N GLN A 497 23.03 10.53 3.02
CA GLN A 497 23.87 11.69 3.32
C GLN A 497 24.68 11.46 4.60
N GLU A 498 24.12 10.84 5.63
CA GLU A 498 24.87 10.45 6.83
C GLU A 498 25.98 9.44 6.50
N ALA A 499 25.65 8.38 5.74
CA ALA A 499 26.59 7.33 5.35
C ALA A 499 27.76 7.86 4.49
N GLU A 500 27.49 8.78 3.56
CA GLU A 500 28.52 9.43 2.72
C GLU A 500 29.53 10.24 3.56
N ASN A 501 29.14 10.71 4.74
CA ASN A 501 30.00 11.51 5.63
C ASN A 501 30.76 10.68 6.67
N MET A 502 30.50 9.37 6.79
CA MET A 502 31.19 8.51 7.75
C MET A 502 32.69 8.43 7.45
N GLN A 503 33.52 8.65 8.48
CA GLN A 503 34.98 8.59 8.36
C GLN A 503 35.50 7.27 8.97
N PRO A 504 36.55 6.67 8.40
CA PRO A 504 37.23 5.56 9.05
C PRO A 504 37.80 6.04 10.39
N VAL A 505 37.66 5.21 11.42
CA VAL A 505 38.30 5.44 12.72
C VAL A 505 39.67 4.78 12.74
N ALA A 506 40.60 5.34 13.52
CA ALA A 506 41.89 4.71 13.73
C ALA A 506 41.71 3.35 14.43
N VAL A 507 42.56 2.38 14.09
CA VAL A 507 42.68 1.10 14.78
C VAL A 507 44.12 1.04 15.28
N ASP A 508 44.28 1.09 16.61
CA ASP A 508 45.57 0.98 17.30
C ASP A 508 46.12 -0.45 17.29
#